data_AF-A0AAD3SVN3-F1
#
_entry.id   AF-A0AAD3SVN3-F1
#
_cell.length_a   1.000
_cell.length_b   1.000
_cell.length_c   1.000
_cell.angle_alpha   90.00
_cell.angle_beta   90.00
_cell.angle_gamma   90.00
#
_symmetry.space_group_name_H-M   'P 1'
#
loop_
_entity.id
_entity.type
_entity.pdbx_description
1 polymer ?
#
loop_
_entity_poly.entity_id
_entity_poly.type
_entity_poly.pdbx_seq_one_letter_code
_entity_poly.pdbx_strand_id
1 'polypeptide(L)'
;MRKIGDVLRSQAMEDFRFRQRFGERDFRFVGPALPLDLSDDMQMGDFCRRTVSTIWHYHGGCLVDKVVDGDLRVFGINALRVVDGSVFTVSPGTNPQATLMMLGRYMGLKLTAERKI
;
A
#
# COMPACT_ATOMS: atom_id res chain seq x y z
N MET A 1 2.31 -12.37 4.54
CA MET A 1 1.55 -12.88 5.71
C MET A 1 2.38 -13.62 6.75
N ARG A 2 3.43 -14.38 6.39
CA ARG A 2 4.31 -15.08 7.37
C ARG A 2 4.82 -14.21 8.51
N LYS A 3 5.25 -12.98 8.18
CA LYS A 3 5.74 -12.01 9.17
C LYS A 3 4.72 -11.67 10.26
N ILE A 4 3.42 -11.68 9.94
CA ILE A 4 2.36 -11.51 10.96
C ILE A 4 2.34 -12.71 11.92
N GLY A 5 2.52 -13.92 11.41
CA GLY A 5 2.68 -15.12 12.24
C GLY A 5 3.87 -15.02 13.19
N ASP A 6 5.02 -14.50 12.73
CA ASP A 6 6.18 -14.24 13.60
C ASP A 6 5.85 -13.22 14.69
N VAL A 7 5.12 -12.15 14.35
CA VAL A 7 4.68 -11.14 15.32
C VAL A 7 3.75 -11.76 16.37
N LEU A 8 2.74 -12.54 15.97
CA LEU A 8 1.81 -13.21 16.90
C LEU A 8 2.51 -14.20 17.84
N ARG A 9 3.63 -14.80 17.42
CA ARG A 9 4.46 -15.70 18.23
C ARG A 9 5.49 -14.97 19.10
N SER A 10 5.62 -13.65 18.98
CA SER A 10 6.56 -12.87 19.77
C SER A 10 6.10 -12.72 21.23
N GLN A 11 7.07 -12.52 22.14
CA GLN A 11 6.80 -12.25 23.56
C GLN A 11 5.88 -11.03 23.75
N ALA A 12 6.01 -10.01 22.89
CA ALA A 12 5.19 -8.80 22.96
C ALA A 12 3.69 -9.08 22.81
N MET A 13 3.31 -10.20 22.18
CA MET A 13 1.92 -10.56 21.93
C MET A 13 1.34 -11.55 22.96
N GLU A 14 2.12 -12.04 23.94
CA GLU A 14 1.67 -13.05 24.91
C GLU A 14 0.49 -12.57 25.77
N ASP A 15 0.49 -11.30 26.16
CA ASP A 15 -0.55 -10.72 27.02
C ASP A 15 -1.91 -10.57 26.32
N PHE A 16 -1.93 -10.69 24.99
CA PHE A 16 -3.14 -10.59 24.17
C PHE A 16 -3.78 -11.94 23.86
N ARG A 17 -3.20 -13.05 24.34
CA ARG A 17 -3.78 -14.40 24.18
C ARG A 17 -4.86 -14.65 25.22
N PHE A 18 -5.96 -15.27 24.79
CA PHE A 18 -7.07 -15.62 25.65
C PHE A 18 -6.83 -16.98 26.30
N ARG A 19 -7.10 -17.08 27.61
CA ARG A 19 -7.11 -18.36 28.30
C ARG A 19 -8.32 -19.17 27.85
N GLN A 20 -8.05 -20.33 27.27
CA GLN A 20 -9.06 -21.30 26.88
C GLN A 20 -9.47 -22.16 28.07
N ARG A 21 -10.55 -22.94 27.90
CA ARG A 21 -11.16 -23.77 28.94
C ARG A 21 -10.18 -24.73 29.63
N PHE A 22 -9.20 -25.25 28.88
CA PHE A 22 -8.21 -26.21 29.37
C PHE A 22 -6.86 -25.57 29.78
N GLY A 23 -6.80 -24.24 29.90
CA GLY A 23 -5.61 -23.52 30.35
C GLY A 23 -4.62 -23.13 29.24
N GLU A 24 -4.76 -23.69 28.04
CA GLU A 24 -4.04 -23.20 26.85
C GLU A 24 -4.35 -21.72 26.59
N ARG A 25 -3.36 -20.98 26.09
CA ARG A 25 -3.52 -19.57 25.70
C ARG A 25 -3.34 -19.43 24.21
N ASP A 26 -4.35 -18.89 23.54
CA ASP A 26 -4.30 -18.67 22.09
C ASP A 26 -5.08 -17.41 21.68
N PHE A 27 -4.87 -16.93 20.46
CA PHE A 27 -5.63 -15.82 19.90
C PHE A 27 -7.02 -16.27 19.47
N ARG A 28 -8.00 -15.38 19.66
CA ARG A 28 -9.32 -15.51 19.05
C ARG A 28 -9.40 -14.56 17.88
N PHE A 29 -9.54 -15.09 16.67
CA PHE A 29 -9.58 -14.30 15.45
C PHE A 29 -11.02 -13.93 15.09
N VAL A 30 -11.21 -12.69 14.63
CA VAL A 30 -12.41 -12.30 13.89
C VAL A 30 -12.12 -12.53 12.41
N GLY A 31 -12.81 -13.49 11.81
CA GLY A 31 -12.52 -13.96 10.46
C GLY A 31 -11.52 -15.13 10.41
N PRO A 32 -10.97 -15.47 9.23
CA PRO A 32 -10.07 -16.61 9.06
C PRO A 32 -8.76 -16.46 9.84
N ALA A 33 -8.38 -17.48 10.60
CA ALA A 33 -7.06 -17.57 11.22
C ALA A 33 -5.97 -17.93 10.21
N LEU A 34 -4.72 -17.54 10.49
CA LEU A 34 -3.57 -17.95 9.67
C LEU A 34 -3.46 -19.49 9.59
N PRO A 35 -2.96 -20.05 8.48
CA PRO A 35 -2.64 -21.46 8.39
C PRO A 35 -1.72 -21.92 9.54
N LEU A 36 -1.92 -23.16 10.03
CA LEU A 36 -1.09 -23.71 11.11
C LEU A 36 0.36 -23.86 10.66
N ASP A 37 0.55 -24.47 9.49
CA ASP A 37 1.85 -24.56 8.85
C ASP A 37 2.09 -23.32 7.96
N LEU A 38 2.87 -22.38 8.48
CA LEU A 38 3.24 -21.17 7.73
C LEU A 38 4.30 -21.45 6.66
N SER A 39 4.96 -22.61 6.67
CA SER A 39 5.95 -22.98 5.66
C SER A 39 5.32 -23.48 4.36
N ASP A 40 4.05 -23.94 4.41
CA ASP A 40 3.29 -24.35 3.23
C ASP A 40 2.88 -23.15 2.36
N ASP A 41 3.57 -22.97 1.23
CA ASP A 41 3.31 -21.91 0.26
C ASP A 41 1.91 -21.99 -0.37
N MET A 42 1.36 -23.19 -0.56
CA MET A 42 0.03 -23.36 -1.17
C MET A 42 -1.05 -22.87 -0.22
N GLN A 43 -1.04 -23.33 1.04
CA GLN A 43 -2.00 -22.88 2.05
C GLN A 43 -1.88 -21.37 2.32
N MET A 44 -0.65 -20.85 2.39
CA MET A 44 -0.41 -19.41 2.55
C MET A 44 -0.91 -18.59 1.36
N GLY A 45 -0.74 -19.10 0.13
CA GLY A 45 -1.23 -18.47 -1.09
C GLY A 45 -2.77 -18.41 -1.13
N ASP A 46 -3.42 -19.51 -0.78
CA ASP A 46 -4.89 -19.59 -0.72
C ASP A 46 -5.48 -18.69 0.37
N PHE A 47 -4.82 -18.62 1.53
CA PHE A 47 -5.18 -17.67 2.57
C PHE A 47 -5.12 -16.23 2.02
N CYS A 48 -4.01 -15.84 1.39
CA CYS A 48 -3.87 -14.49 0.81
C CYS A 48 -4.99 -14.18 -0.19
N ARG A 49 -5.33 -15.11 -1.10
CA ARG A 49 -6.40 -14.90 -2.09
C ARG A 49 -7.78 -14.74 -1.46
N ARG A 50 -8.09 -15.54 -0.43
CA ARG A 50 -9.42 -15.54 0.20
C ARG A 50 -9.63 -14.36 1.14
N THR A 51 -8.56 -13.80 1.71
CA THR A 51 -8.65 -12.74 2.72
C THR A 51 -8.16 -11.38 2.23
N VAL A 52 -7.70 -11.26 0.97
CA VAL A 52 -7.22 -9.98 0.45
C VAL A 52 -8.30 -8.92 0.53
N SER A 53 -7.91 -7.74 0.99
CA SER A 53 -8.72 -6.54 0.96
C SER A 53 -7.85 -5.40 0.43
N THR A 54 -8.49 -4.35 -0.02
CA THR A 54 -7.79 -3.11 -0.33
C THR A 54 -7.18 -2.48 0.92
N ILE A 55 -6.04 -1.80 0.73
CA ILE A 55 -5.46 -0.87 1.69
C ILE A 55 -5.76 0.60 1.33
N TRP A 56 -6.67 0.82 0.37
CA TRP A 56 -7.13 2.11 -0.12
C TRP A 56 -6.05 3.02 -0.76
N HIS A 57 -4.88 2.47 -1.10
CA HIS A 57 -3.78 3.20 -1.75
C HIS A 57 -3.72 2.93 -3.26
N TYR A 58 -4.85 3.01 -3.95
CA TYR A 58 -4.89 2.86 -5.41
C TYR A 58 -4.13 4.00 -6.09
N HIS A 59 -3.46 3.69 -7.20
CA HIS A 59 -2.63 4.61 -7.97
C HIS A 59 -2.47 4.09 -9.40
N GLY A 60 -1.82 4.88 -10.26
CA GLY A 60 -1.64 4.56 -11.67
C GLY A 60 -2.82 4.97 -12.56
N GLY A 61 -2.71 4.69 -13.86
CA GLY A 61 -3.71 5.01 -14.88
C GLY A 61 -3.30 6.15 -15.82
N CYS A 62 -2.51 7.12 -15.36
CA CYS A 62 -1.99 8.24 -16.15
C CYS A 62 -0.46 8.31 -16.04
N LEU A 63 0.20 7.18 -16.32
CA LEU A 63 1.61 6.98 -15.99
C LEU A 63 2.54 7.90 -16.79
N VAL A 64 3.64 8.29 -16.14
CA VAL A 64 4.80 8.92 -16.81
C VAL A 64 5.33 7.98 -17.89
N ASP A 65 5.74 8.54 -19.02
CA ASP A 65 6.21 7.86 -20.24
C ASP A 65 5.17 6.93 -20.90
N LYS A 66 3.89 7.05 -20.52
CA LYS A 66 2.75 6.37 -21.16
C LYS A 66 1.64 7.34 -21.55
N VAL A 67 1.27 8.25 -20.65
CA VAL A 67 0.20 9.25 -20.86
C VAL A 67 0.74 10.67 -20.69
N VAL A 68 1.69 10.87 -19.76
CA VAL A 68 2.34 12.14 -19.51
C VAL A 68 3.87 12.06 -19.66
N ASP A 69 4.52 13.18 -19.96
CA ASP A 69 5.99 13.31 -19.98
C ASP A 69 6.57 13.49 -18.56
N GLY A 70 7.90 13.63 -18.45
CA GLY A 70 8.61 13.85 -17.18
C GLY A 70 8.29 15.17 -16.47
N ASP A 71 7.63 16.10 -17.15
CA ASP A 71 7.10 17.34 -16.58
C ASP A 71 5.58 17.25 -16.31
N LEU A 72 5.02 16.06 -16.43
CA LEU A 72 3.61 15.71 -16.26
C LEU A 72 2.68 16.37 -17.29
N ARG A 73 3.19 16.73 -18.47
CA ARG A 73 2.38 17.22 -19.59
C ARG A 73 1.76 16.04 -20.33
N VAL A 74 0.48 16.16 -20.68
CA VAL A 74 -0.21 15.12 -21.45
C VAL A 74 0.31 15.08 -22.88
N PHE A 75 0.67 13.89 -23.38
CA PHE A 75 1.21 13.75 -24.72
C PHE A 75 0.25 14.28 -25.79
N GLY A 76 0.77 15.08 -26.73
CA GLY A 76 0.00 15.64 -27.84
C GLY A 76 -0.98 16.75 -27.48
N ILE A 77 -1.07 17.15 -26.19
CA ILE A 77 -2.00 18.20 -25.74
C ILE A 77 -1.21 19.34 -25.07
N ASN A 78 -1.39 20.54 -25.60
CA ASN A 78 -0.82 21.75 -25.01
C ASN A 78 -1.63 22.20 -23.78
N ALA A 79 -0.96 22.87 -22.84
CA ALA A 79 -1.57 23.50 -21.66
C ALA A 79 -2.35 22.54 -20.73
N LEU A 80 -2.12 21.23 -20.80
CA LEU A 80 -2.74 20.23 -19.92
C LEU A 80 -1.69 19.40 -19.19
N ARG A 81 -1.87 19.25 -17.86
CA ARG A 81 -1.04 18.39 -17.00
C ARG A 81 -1.91 17.59 -16.03
N VAL A 82 -1.39 16.45 -15.56
CA VAL A 82 -2.01 15.61 -14.52
C VAL A 82 -1.08 15.53 -13.31
N VAL A 83 -1.58 15.88 -12.12
CA VAL A 83 -0.78 15.95 -10.89
C VAL A 83 -1.55 15.31 -9.73
N ASP A 84 -1.54 13.99 -9.66
CA ASP A 84 -2.14 13.20 -8.59
C ASP A 84 -1.49 11.79 -8.52
N GLY A 85 -2.10 10.86 -7.77
CA GLY A 85 -1.58 9.49 -7.62
C GLY A 85 -1.57 8.66 -8.91
N SER A 86 -2.26 9.07 -9.96
CA SER A 86 -2.38 8.31 -11.20
C SER A 86 -1.07 8.27 -12.01
N VAL A 87 -0.11 9.14 -11.72
CA VAL A 87 1.17 9.23 -12.45
C VAL A 87 2.21 8.20 -11.97
N PHE A 88 1.98 7.56 -10.81
CA PHE A 88 2.90 6.60 -10.22
C PHE A 88 2.64 5.17 -10.70
N THR A 89 3.71 4.44 -10.98
CA THR A 89 3.67 2.98 -11.25
C THR A 89 3.63 2.15 -9.97
N VAL A 90 4.20 2.69 -8.89
CA VAL A 90 4.28 2.05 -7.57
C VAL A 90 3.90 3.09 -6.52
N SER A 91 3.08 2.70 -5.54
CA SER A 91 2.68 3.57 -4.42
C SER A 91 3.92 4.13 -3.71
N PRO A 92 4.05 5.46 -3.56
CA PRO A 92 5.19 6.05 -2.87
C PRO A 92 5.05 5.89 -1.35
N GLY A 93 5.96 5.14 -0.73
CA GLY A 93 5.97 4.89 0.71
C GLY A 93 4.81 4.01 1.20
N THR A 94 4.74 3.80 2.52
CA THR A 94 3.67 2.99 3.15
C THR A 94 2.30 3.67 3.01
N ASN A 95 2.26 4.99 3.23
CA ASN A 95 1.05 5.82 3.12
C ASN A 95 1.33 6.97 2.15
N PRO A 96 0.73 6.99 0.94
CA PRO A 96 1.16 7.88 -0.14
C PRO A 96 0.69 9.33 0.03
N GLN A 97 -0.24 9.61 0.96
CA GLN A 97 -0.87 10.92 1.11
C GLN A 97 0.14 12.07 1.23
N ALA A 98 1.16 11.93 2.07
CA ALA A 98 2.18 12.97 2.27
C ALA A 98 2.94 13.27 0.97
N THR A 99 3.30 12.22 0.23
CA THR A 99 3.98 12.36 -1.07
C THR A 99 3.08 13.03 -2.10
N LEU A 100 1.79 12.71 -2.14
CA LEU A 100 0.85 13.33 -3.09
C LEU A 100 0.62 14.81 -2.78
N MET A 101 0.47 15.18 -1.50
CA MET A 101 0.38 16.59 -1.10
C MET A 101 1.65 17.37 -1.47
N MET A 102 2.81 16.76 -1.25
CA MET A 102 4.10 17.35 -1.64
C MET A 102 4.20 17.52 -3.16
N LEU A 103 3.82 16.49 -3.94
CA LEU A 103 3.84 16.53 -5.41
C LEU A 103 3.05 17.72 -5.97
N GLY A 104 1.84 17.96 -5.44
CA GLY A 104 1.02 19.10 -5.83
C GLY A 104 1.74 20.43 -5.65
N ARG A 105 2.37 20.65 -4.47
CA ARG A 105 3.16 21.87 -4.23
C ARG A 105 4.40 21.94 -5.11
N TYR A 106 5.13 20.85 -5.27
CA TYR A 106 6.34 20.78 -6.07
C TYR A 106 6.07 21.20 -7.52
N MET A 107 5.02 20.64 -8.13
CA MET A 107 4.64 20.99 -9.50
C MET A 107 4.14 22.43 -9.62
N GLY A 108 3.39 22.94 -8.62
CA GLY A 108 2.99 24.35 -8.59
C GLY A 108 4.17 25.33 -8.59
N LEU A 109 5.22 25.02 -7.82
CA LEU A 109 6.46 25.82 -7.81
C LEU A 109 7.20 25.75 -9.14
N LYS A 110 7.32 24.54 -9.71
CA LYS A 110 7.96 24.32 -11.02
C LYS A 110 7.27 25.10 -12.14
N LEU A 111 5.93 25.03 -12.20
CA LEU A 111 5.12 25.82 -13.15
C LEU A 111 5.31 27.33 -12.99
N THR A 112 5.44 27.81 -11.76
CA THR A 112 5.68 29.23 -11.49
C THR A 112 7.07 29.66 -11.98
N ALA A 113 8.08 28.81 -11.80
CA ALA A 113 9.43 29.08 -12.29
C ALA A 113 9.51 29.08 -13.83
N GLU A 114 8.84 28.13 -14.49
CA GLU A 114 8.75 28.06 -15.96
C GLU A 114 8.15 29.32 -16.59
N ARG A 115 7.28 30.06 -15.88
CA ARG A 115 6.63 31.30 -16.36
C ARG A 115 7.45 32.57 -16.16
N LYS A 116 8.53 32.51 -15.37
CA LYS A 116 9.40 33.68 -15.10
C LYS A 116 10.51 33.85 -16.13
N ILE A 117 10.64 32.88 -17.04
CA ILE A 117 11.56 32.87 -18.18
C ILE A 117 10.73 33.25 -19.41
#